data_AF-A0A975DA11-F1
#
_entry.id   AF-A0A975DA11-F1
#
_cell.length_a   1.000
_cell.length_b   1.000
_cell.length_c   1.000
_cell.angle_alpha   90.00
_cell.angle_beta   90.00
_cell.angle_gamma   90.00
#
_symmetry.space_group_name_H-M   'P 1'
#
loop_
_entity.id
_entity.type
_entity.pdbx_description
1 polymer ?
#
loop_
_entity_poly.entity_id
_entity_poly.type
_entity_poly.pdbx_seq_one_letter_code
_entity_poly.pdbx_strand_id
1 'polypeptide(L)'
;MKLFKNLLVTVLLAFTVTKQAQADVILYGMGGESQLGDIATPKVDDGSSNELQLPFTLSWGGSSASTFFVNTNGNITFGSGFTRFSATSFDNVPFPIIAPFWGDVDISCDTCGDIYVGSPEEGVVAVTWDRVAEYGNTENSARNTFQAVLIDRSGDTGVNGDFDVEFRYQNLEWSDNANAGFGLGNGAPPIDECEVIEDCSDFPPIDDCEVSDCEGFPPCEIESVCEFLPIPQSTQLSSLSLEQDILEAPTYYSLPGSLTEEVLELANTSNSGEEGVWTFSFRDGQYASEGQAPISLDNVDYIPEVGETPDNPRLPDGTTEEGGWEFDFEIDFGEIVFIDPDVAVGYDYVVNSGPNFASVILPSGFDARYELWLMGANGWEFADNLVAEVEYFFGQGGVSMFRILGIDTSNMIDPTDAQAFVTGLSFVAAGTIDMSQTPITEFVADPAVDVNEPNALILLSLGLGFLAFRRRKA
;
A
#
# COMPACT_ATOMS: atom_id res chain seq x y z
N MET A 1 3.90 65.14 58.55
CA MET A 1 3.88 63.68 58.76
C MET A 1 2.87 63.09 57.78
N LYS A 2 3.36 62.40 56.73
CA LYS A 2 2.66 61.45 55.83
C LYS A 2 1.50 62.01 54.98
N LEU A 3 1.25 61.66 53.71
CA LEU A 3 1.79 60.82 52.62
C LEU A 3 0.88 61.23 51.42
N PHE A 4 1.38 61.63 50.23
CA PHE A 4 1.52 60.79 49.00
C PHE A 4 0.38 59.75 48.82
N LYS A 5 -0.22 59.47 47.67
CA LYS A 5 0.00 59.72 46.23
C LYS A 5 -1.19 59.06 45.49
N ASN A 6 -1.54 59.56 44.31
CA ASN A 6 -2.18 58.88 43.16
C ASN A 6 -2.96 57.57 43.41
N LEU A 7 -4.30 57.63 43.30
CA LEU A 7 -5.09 56.43 43.01
C LEU A 7 -5.04 56.19 41.49
N LEU A 8 -4.11 55.33 41.07
CA LEU A 8 -4.02 54.79 39.72
C LEU A 8 -5.21 53.83 39.52
N VAL A 9 -6.04 54.06 38.52
CA VAL A 9 -7.07 53.11 38.07
C VAL A 9 -6.33 51.97 37.37
N THR A 10 -6.17 50.83 38.04
CA THR A 10 -5.68 49.60 37.42
C THR A 10 -6.83 48.95 36.67
N VAL A 11 -6.88 49.13 35.35
CA VAL A 11 -7.69 48.29 34.46
C VAL A 11 -7.01 46.92 34.42
N LEU A 12 -7.52 45.98 35.22
CA LEU A 12 -7.12 44.58 35.15
C LEU A 12 -7.81 43.99 33.91
N LEU A 13 -7.11 43.97 32.78
CA LEU A 13 -7.57 43.28 31.57
C LEU A 13 -7.38 41.78 31.82
N ALA A 14 -8.43 41.10 32.28
CA ALA A 14 -8.46 39.66 32.38
C ALA A 14 -8.55 39.06 30.97
N PHE A 15 -7.39 38.75 30.37
CA PHE A 15 -7.34 37.81 29.26
C PHE A 15 -7.71 36.44 29.81
N THR A 16 -8.99 36.08 29.69
CA THR A 16 -9.40 34.68 29.77
C THR A 16 -8.95 34.04 28.46
N VAL A 17 -7.79 33.39 28.50
CA VAL A 17 -7.45 32.39 27.48
C VAL A 17 -8.42 31.24 27.73
N THR A 18 -9.50 31.20 26.97
CA THR A 18 -10.31 29.98 26.86
C THR A 18 -9.42 28.97 26.15
N LYS A 19 -8.77 28.08 26.92
CA LYS A 19 -8.34 26.80 26.35
C LYS A 19 -9.62 26.12 25.88
N GLN A 20 -9.82 26.04 24.58
CA GLN A 20 -10.79 25.14 24.01
C GLN A 20 -10.27 23.75 24.37
N ALA A 21 -10.91 23.10 25.34
CA ALA A 21 -10.66 21.69 25.58
C ALA A 21 -11.22 20.97 24.35
N GLN A 22 -10.34 20.51 23.47
CA GLN A 22 -10.71 19.53 22.47
C GLN A 22 -11.25 18.31 23.24
N ALA A 23 -12.37 17.76 22.79
CA ALA A 23 -12.85 16.49 23.33
C ALA A 23 -11.76 15.43 23.11
N ASP A 24 -11.60 14.51 24.04
CA ASP A 24 -10.68 13.39 23.83
C ASP A 24 -11.25 12.51 22.72
N VAL A 25 -10.40 12.13 21.77
CA VAL A 25 -10.78 11.37 20.57
C VAL A 25 -11.00 9.89 20.90
N ILE A 26 -10.36 9.40 21.97
CA ILE A 26 -10.50 8.03 22.46
C ILE A 26 -11.85 7.86 23.16
N LEU A 27 -12.52 6.75 22.88
CA LEU A 27 -13.74 6.38 23.59
C LEU A 27 -13.39 5.83 24.98
N TYR A 28 -14.09 6.35 25.99
CA TYR A 28 -14.01 5.91 27.39
C TYR A 28 -15.40 5.48 27.90
N GLY A 29 -15.44 5.01 29.15
CA GLY A 29 -16.68 4.61 29.83
C GLY A 29 -16.91 3.10 29.82
N MET A 30 -15.91 2.32 29.43
CA MET A 30 -15.97 0.86 29.32
C MET A 30 -15.70 0.13 30.64
N GLY A 31 -15.50 0.87 31.74
CA GLY A 31 -15.17 0.33 33.06
C GLY A 31 -13.66 0.23 33.31
N GLY A 32 -13.30 -0.39 34.44
CA GLY A 32 -11.92 -0.41 34.93
C GLY A 32 -11.44 0.92 35.52
N GLU A 33 -10.23 0.93 36.08
CA GLU A 33 -9.62 2.16 36.62
C GLU A 33 -9.26 3.15 35.50
N SER A 34 -8.87 2.64 34.33
CA SER A 34 -8.55 3.42 33.12
C SER A 34 -9.79 3.96 32.39
N GLN A 35 -10.99 3.44 32.68
CA GLN A 35 -12.21 3.68 31.89
C GLN A 35 -12.16 3.13 30.45
N LEU A 36 -11.12 2.37 30.10
CA LEU A 36 -10.89 1.78 28.78
C LEU A 36 -11.33 0.31 28.67
N GLY A 37 -11.79 -0.29 29.78
CA GLY A 37 -12.23 -1.69 29.82
C GLY A 37 -11.26 -2.58 30.58
N ASP A 38 -11.25 -3.87 30.21
CA ASP A 38 -10.40 -4.90 30.81
C ASP A 38 -9.07 -5.02 30.07
N ILE A 39 -8.03 -5.50 30.74
CA ILE A 39 -6.73 -5.76 30.10
C ILE A 39 -6.91 -6.86 29.03
N ALA A 40 -6.53 -6.54 27.79
CA ALA A 40 -6.71 -7.41 26.64
C ALA A 40 -5.62 -8.47 26.51
N THR A 41 -4.37 -8.10 26.82
CA THR A 41 -3.18 -8.95 26.57
C THR A 41 -2.34 -9.14 27.82
N PRO A 42 -1.57 -10.25 27.93
CA PRO A 42 -0.51 -10.32 28.92
C PRO A 42 0.57 -9.26 28.63
N LYS A 43 1.21 -8.76 29.69
CA LYS A 43 2.25 -7.73 29.62
C LYS A 43 3.59 -8.31 29.16
N VAL A 44 3.65 -8.69 27.88
CA VAL A 44 4.81 -9.28 27.21
C VAL A 44 5.04 -8.57 25.87
N ASP A 45 6.29 -8.59 25.46
CA ASP A 45 6.72 -8.20 24.13
C ASP A 45 6.23 -9.22 23.08
N ASP A 46 5.87 -8.77 21.88
CA ASP A 46 5.37 -9.63 20.79
C ASP A 46 4.25 -10.61 21.18
N GLY A 47 3.32 -10.13 22.01
CA GLY A 47 2.23 -10.92 22.56
C GLY A 47 0.93 -10.92 21.75
N SER A 48 0.02 -11.82 22.15
CA SER A 48 -1.38 -11.83 21.73
C SER A 48 -2.28 -12.20 22.90
N SER A 49 -3.55 -11.77 22.84
CA SER A 49 -4.58 -12.19 23.78
C SER A 49 -4.94 -13.67 23.60
N ASN A 50 -5.71 -14.24 24.53
CA ASN A 50 -6.54 -15.38 24.19
C ASN A 50 -7.62 -14.98 23.16
N GLU A 51 -8.29 -15.96 22.55
CA GLU A 51 -9.45 -15.69 21.70
C GLU A 51 -10.54 -14.96 22.52
N LEU A 52 -10.97 -13.79 22.02
CA LEU A 52 -12.01 -12.95 22.62
C LEU A 52 -13.31 -13.08 21.82
N GLN A 53 -14.45 -12.92 22.49
CA GLN A 53 -15.77 -13.01 21.86
C GLN A 53 -16.24 -11.62 21.40
N LEU A 54 -16.78 -11.53 20.18
CA LEU A 54 -17.55 -10.38 19.73
C LEU A 54 -19.02 -10.53 20.15
N PRO A 55 -19.70 -9.44 20.54
CA PRO A 55 -21.12 -9.46 20.86
C PRO A 55 -22.02 -9.56 19.62
N PHE A 56 -21.42 -9.47 18.42
CA PHE A 56 -22.06 -9.59 17.12
C PHE A 56 -21.18 -10.45 16.19
N THR A 57 -21.72 -10.83 15.04
CA THR A 57 -20.95 -11.46 13.97
C THR A 57 -20.63 -10.39 12.95
N LEU A 58 -19.36 -10.29 12.53
CA LEU A 58 -18.97 -9.48 11.38
C LEU A 58 -18.76 -10.38 10.16
N SER A 59 -19.02 -9.84 8.97
CA SER A 59 -18.78 -10.52 7.69
C SER A 59 -17.87 -9.68 6.81
N TRP A 60 -16.81 -10.30 6.28
CA TRP A 60 -15.84 -9.65 5.41
C TRP A 60 -15.14 -10.69 4.52
N GLY A 61 -15.02 -10.42 3.21
CA GLY A 61 -14.34 -11.29 2.25
C GLY A 61 -14.98 -12.67 2.10
N GLY A 62 -16.31 -12.76 2.22
CA GLY A 62 -17.04 -14.03 2.22
C GLY A 62 -16.84 -14.89 3.47
N SER A 63 -16.09 -14.41 4.47
CA SER A 63 -15.90 -15.03 5.76
C SER A 63 -16.69 -14.30 6.84
N SER A 64 -17.04 -15.00 7.92
CA SER A 64 -17.70 -14.40 9.08
C SER A 64 -16.94 -14.73 10.36
N ALA A 65 -16.78 -13.74 11.24
CA ALA A 65 -16.12 -13.91 12.53
C ALA A 65 -17.02 -13.47 13.69
N SER A 66 -17.02 -14.27 14.75
CA SER A 66 -17.63 -13.94 16.04
C SER A 66 -16.59 -13.88 17.17
N THR A 67 -15.31 -14.06 16.80
CA THR A 67 -14.18 -14.05 17.70
C THR A 67 -13.00 -13.33 17.06
N PHE A 68 -12.10 -12.81 17.87
CA PHE A 68 -10.92 -12.07 17.42
C PHE A 68 -9.80 -12.16 18.46
N PHE A 69 -8.61 -11.76 18.04
CA PHE A 69 -7.43 -11.65 18.87
C PHE A 69 -6.97 -10.20 18.91
N VAL A 70 -6.49 -9.75 20.05
CA VAL A 70 -5.82 -8.45 20.22
C VAL A 70 -4.33 -8.71 20.33
N ASN A 71 -3.54 -8.08 19.47
CA ASN A 71 -2.11 -8.31 19.38
C ASN A 71 -1.34 -7.11 19.94
N THR A 72 -0.19 -7.38 20.56
CA THR A 72 0.63 -6.34 21.18
C THR A 72 1.03 -5.28 20.18
N ASN A 73 1.44 -5.71 18.98
CA ASN A 73 1.91 -4.89 17.86
C ASN A 73 0.77 -4.15 17.11
N GLY A 74 -0.22 -3.66 17.85
CA GLY A 74 -1.17 -2.64 17.36
C GLY A 74 -2.17 -3.07 16.28
N ASN A 75 -2.53 -4.36 16.27
CA ASN A 75 -3.52 -4.91 15.36
C ASN A 75 -4.47 -5.91 16.06
N ILE A 76 -5.64 -6.12 15.44
CA ILE A 76 -6.54 -7.23 15.75
C ILE A 76 -6.63 -8.17 14.56
N THR A 77 -6.78 -9.45 14.84
CA THR A 77 -6.79 -10.52 13.82
C THR A 77 -7.92 -11.50 14.05
N PHE A 78 -8.33 -12.17 12.97
CA PHE A 78 -9.42 -13.13 12.99
C PHE A 78 -8.89 -14.53 12.71
N GLY A 79 -9.27 -15.49 13.56
CA GLY A 79 -8.87 -16.90 13.45
C GLY A 79 -7.59 -17.30 14.20
N SER A 80 -6.58 -16.42 14.28
CA SER A 80 -5.35 -16.67 15.05
C SER A 80 -4.79 -15.38 15.67
N GLY A 81 -4.05 -15.53 16.77
CA GLY A 81 -3.17 -14.46 17.27
C GLY A 81 -2.01 -14.20 16.32
N PHE A 82 -1.41 -13.02 16.43
CA PHE A 82 -0.35 -12.58 15.53
C PHE A 82 0.71 -11.78 16.28
N THR A 83 1.96 -12.24 16.22
CA THR A 83 3.07 -11.70 17.03
C THR A 83 4.12 -10.97 16.20
N ARG A 84 3.92 -10.83 14.90
CA ARG A 84 4.91 -10.17 14.02
C ARG A 84 5.00 -8.68 14.35
N PHE A 85 6.18 -8.20 14.70
CA PHE A 85 6.45 -6.78 15.00
C PHE A 85 6.70 -5.94 13.75
N SER A 86 7.42 -6.51 12.76
CA SER A 86 7.77 -5.79 11.54
C SER A 86 6.61 -5.78 10.54
N ALA A 87 6.04 -4.59 10.34
CA ALA A 87 4.91 -4.35 9.46
C ALA A 87 5.27 -4.52 7.98
N THR A 88 4.30 -5.02 7.21
CA THR A 88 4.35 -5.13 5.75
C THR A 88 2.99 -4.78 5.14
N SER A 89 2.89 -4.78 3.80
CA SER A 89 1.57 -4.78 3.14
C SER A 89 0.66 -5.88 3.67
N PHE A 90 -0.64 -5.58 3.77
CA PHE A 90 -1.66 -6.48 4.32
C PHE A 90 -1.88 -7.72 3.45
N ASP A 91 -1.57 -7.67 2.16
CA ASP A 91 -1.59 -8.84 1.27
C ASP A 91 -0.55 -9.90 1.63
N ASN A 92 0.45 -9.56 2.43
CA ASN A 92 1.45 -10.52 2.90
C ASN A 92 1.05 -11.20 4.22
N VAL A 93 -0.12 -10.88 4.78
CA VAL A 93 -0.63 -11.48 6.01
C VAL A 93 -1.51 -12.70 5.67
N PRO A 94 -1.42 -13.81 6.42
CA PRO A 94 -2.18 -15.03 6.09
C PRO A 94 -3.69 -14.98 6.38
N PHE A 95 -4.14 -14.02 7.18
CA PHE A 95 -5.51 -13.96 7.68
C PHE A 95 -6.04 -12.52 7.73
N PRO A 96 -7.37 -12.36 7.90
CA PRO A 96 -7.97 -11.05 8.05
C PRO A 96 -7.40 -10.30 9.27
N ILE A 97 -7.01 -9.05 9.03
CA ILE A 97 -6.33 -8.17 9.98
C ILE A 97 -6.94 -6.77 9.89
N ILE A 98 -7.14 -6.15 11.05
CA ILE A 98 -7.50 -4.74 11.19
C ILE A 98 -6.44 -4.10 12.10
N ALA A 99 -5.70 -3.14 11.58
CA ALA A 99 -4.54 -2.57 12.22
C ALA A 99 -4.68 -1.03 12.28
N PRO A 100 -5.16 -0.45 13.40
CA PRO A 100 -5.08 1.00 13.55
C PRO A 100 -3.62 1.47 13.49
N PHE A 101 -2.66 0.68 13.98
CA PHE A 101 -1.24 1.03 13.93
C PHE A 101 -0.38 -0.21 14.15
N TRP A 102 0.05 -0.90 13.11
CA TRP A 102 0.90 -2.09 13.23
C TRP A 102 2.39 -1.71 13.19
N GLY A 103 3.08 -1.83 14.33
CA GLY A 103 4.54 -1.64 14.47
C GLY A 103 5.07 -2.36 15.71
N ASP A 104 6.36 -2.20 16.02
CA ASP A 104 7.05 -2.88 17.13
C ASP A 104 6.72 -2.26 18.51
N VAL A 105 5.55 -2.64 19.05
CA VAL A 105 5.01 -2.13 20.31
C VAL A 105 5.58 -2.92 21.48
N ASP A 106 6.21 -2.23 22.43
CA ASP A 106 6.64 -2.83 23.68
C ASP A 106 5.76 -2.35 24.84
N ILE A 107 5.06 -3.29 25.47
CA ILE A 107 4.32 -3.07 26.73
C ILE A 107 4.96 -3.79 27.92
N SER A 108 6.10 -4.46 27.77
CA SER A 108 6.70 -5.33 28.80
C SER A 108 7.17 -4.59 30.06
N CYS A 109 7.35 -3.26 30.00
CA CYS A 109 7.81 -2.45 31.12
C CYS A 109 6.68 -1.76 31.90
N ASP A 110 6.91 -1.45 33.19
CA ASP A 110 5.92 -0.85 34.09
C ASP A 110 5.35 0.50 33.59
N THR A 111 6.10 1.23 32.77
CA THR A 111 5.73 2.56 32.23
C THR A 111 5.48 2.55 30.72
N CYS A 112 5.33 1.37 30.13
CA CYS A 112 5.16 1.17 28.69
C CYS A 112 3.70 1.13 28.25
N GLY A 113 2.77 1.50 29.13
CA GLY A 113 1.34 1.43 28.83
C GLY A 113 0.79 0.02 28.96
N ASP A 114 -0.45 -0.14 28.50
CA ASP A 114 -1.20 -1.40 28.50
C ASP A 114 -2.22 -1.39 27.35
N ILE A 115 -2.77 -2.57 27.02
CA ILE A 115 -3.79 -2.73 25.98
C ILE A 115 -5.10 -3.13 26.63
N TYR A 116 -6.16 -2.41 26.30
CA TYR A 116 -7.50 -2.60 26.87
C TYR A 116 -8.50 -3.00 25.81
N VAL A 117 -9.50 -3.79 26.22
CA VAL A 117 -10.66 -4.13 25.41
C VAL A 117 -11.92 -3.88 26.23
N GLY A 118 -12.92 -3.27 25.59
CA GLY A 118 -14.17 -2.96 26.25
C GLY A 118 -15.30 -2.67 25.27
N SER A 119 -16.46 -2.35 25.82
CA SER A 119 -17.66 -2.03 25.05
C SER A 119 -18.24 -0.70 25.56
N PRO A 120 -18.14 0.40 24.78
CA PRO A 120 -18.65 1.70 25.22
C PRO A 120 -20.18 1.75 25.19
N GLU A 121 -20.80 0.97 24.32
CA GLU A 121 -22.25 0.75 24.24
C GLU A 121 -22.58 -0.58 23.56
N GLU A 122 -23.86 -0.97 23.59
CA GLU A 122 -24.33 -2.22 22.97
C GLU A 122 -24.04 -2.24 21.47
N GLY A 123 -23.46 -3.34 20.98
CA GLY A 123 -23.07 -3.47 19.56
C GLY A 123 -21.74 -2.81 19.21
N VAL A 124 -21.01 -2.24 20.17
CA VAL A 124 -19.70 -1.61 19.94
C VAL A 124 -18.62 -2.29 20.78
N VAL A 125 -17.49 -2.61 20.15
CA VAL A 125 -16.28 -3.11 20.81
C VAL A 125 -15.14 -2.17 20.49
N ALA A 126 -14.39 -1.72 21.50
CA ALA A 126 -13.20 -0.91 21.31
C ALA A 126 -11.97 -1.59 21.92
N VAL A 127 -10.86 -1.51 21.20
CA VAL A 127 -9.54 -1.98 21.63
C VAL A 127 -8.59 -0.79 21.63
N THR A 128 -7.99 -0.50 22.78
CA THR A 128 -7.13 0.67 22.97
C THR A 128 -5.72 0.24 23.34
N TRP A 129 -4.74 0.66 22.56
CA TRP A 129 -3.34 0.66 22.93
C TRP A 129 -3.05 1.99 23.63
N ASP A 130 -3.05 1.98 24.97
CA ASP A 130 -2.96 3.19 25.78
C ASP A 130 -1.52 3.47 26.18
N ARG A 131 -1.00 4.60 25.68
CA ARG A 131 0.35 5.09 26.00
C ARG A 131 1.42 4.01 25.82
N VAL A 132 1.40 3.32 24.69
CA VAL A 132 2.32 2.24 24.38
C VAL A 132 3.68 2.76 23.90
N ALA A 133 4.76 2.06 24.28
CA ALA A 133 6.12 2.42 23.88
C ALA A 133 6.55 1.66 22.62
N GLU A 134 7.57 2.20 21.95
CA GLU A 134 8.29 1.49 20.89
C GLU A 134 9.33 0.55 21.51
N TYR A 135 9.48 -0.65 20.96
CA TYR A 135 10.53 -1.57 21.34
C TYR A 135 11.93 -0.95 21.20
N GLY A 136 12.82 -1.30 22.14
CA GLY A 136 14.17 -0.72 22.21
C GLY A 136 14.23 0.75 22.68
N ASN A 137 13.10 1.45 22.77
CA ASN A 137 13.00 2.87 23.14
C ASN A 137 12.12 3.13 24.37
N THR A 138 11.91 2.12 25.21
CA THR A 138 11.04 2.17 26.40
C THR A 138 11.43 3.23 27.46
N GLU A 139 12.71 3.57 27.53
CA GLU A 139 13.27 4.61 28.42
C GLU A 139 12.98 6.05 27.92
N ASN A 140 12.59 6.22 26.66
CA ASN A 140 12.10 7.50 26.14
C ASN A 140 10.70 7.81 26.73
N SER A 141 10.29 9.07 26.69
CA SER A 141 8.94 9.50 27.04
C SER A 141 7.92 9.39 25.90
N ALA A 142 8.37 9.17 24.64
CA ALA A 142 7.48 9.05 23.49
C ALA A 142 6.51 7.87 23.64
N ARG A 143 5.21 8.11 23.47
CA ARG A 143 4.14 7.12 23.55
C ARG A 143 3.15 7.29 22.42
N ASN A 144 2.53 6.20 22.03
CA ASN A 144 1.38 6.20 21.12
C ASN A 144 0.12 5.84 21.89
N THR A 145 -0.98 6.52 21.60
CA THR A 145 -2.31 6.20 22.11
C THR A 145 -3.28 6.16 20.94
N PHE A 146 -3.76 4.96 20.63
CA PHE A 146 -4.67 4.73 19.51
C PHE A 146 -5.68 3.62 19.82
N GLN A 147 -6.80 3.64 19.10
CA GLN A 147 -7.93 2.76 19.35
C GLN A 147 -8.55 2.28 18.04
N ALA A 148 -8.89 1.00 17.97
CA ALA A 148 -9.77 0.43 16.95
C ALA A 148 -11.17 0.21 17.56
N VAL A 149 -12.21 0.62 16.85
CA VAL A 149 -13.61 0.46 17.25
C VAL A 149 -14.34 -0.33 16.18
N LEU A 150 -14.96 -1.44 16.57
CA LEU A 150 -15.84 -2.24 15.73
C LEU A 150 -17.29 -1.96 16.12
N ILE A 151 -18.12 -1.60 15.15
CA ILE A 151 -19.51 -1.17 15.36
C ILE A 151 -20.43 -2.07 14.54
N ASP A 152 -21.33 -2.80 15.19
CA ASP A 152 -22.37 -3.58 14.50
C ASP A 152 -23.33 -2.65 13.76
N ARG A 153 -23.52 -2.90 12.47
CA ARG A 153 -24.48 -2.19 11.61
C ARG A 153 -25.60 -3.08 11.12
N SER A 154 -25.65 -4.35 11.54
CA SER A 154 -26.67 -5.32 11.11
C SER A 154 -28.09 -4.83 11.36
N GLY A 155 -28.33 -4.16 12.49
CA GLY A 155 -29.63 -3.57 12.81
C GLY A 155 -29.99 -2.34 11.98
N ASP A 156 -28.98 -1.56 11.58
CA ASP A 156 -29.14 -0.33 10.81
C ASP A 156 -29.36 -0.61 9.32
N THR A 157 -28.62 -1.57 8.77
CA THR A 157 -28.64 -1.92 7.34
C THR A 157 -29.64 -3.02 7.02
N GLY A 158 -29.98 -3.88 7.99
CA GLY A 158 -30.82 -5.06 7.79
C GLY A 158 -30.07 -6.26 7.21
N VAL A 159 -28.74 -6.18 7.08
CA VAL A 159 -27.87 -7.25 6.60
C VAL A 159 -27.01 -7.73 7.76
N ASN A 160 -27.15 -9.00 8.14
CA ASN A 160 -26.33 -9.58 9.20
C ASN A 160 -24.85 -9.59 8.80
N GLY A 161 -23.99 -9.09 9.68
CA GLY A 161 -22.55 -9.07 9.43
C GLY A 161 -22.01 -7.74 8.96
N ASP A 162 -22.89 -6.78 8.62
CA ASP A 162 -22.47 -5.42 8.32
C ASP A 162 -21.90 -4.76 9.57
N PHE A 163 -20.78 -4.06 9.41
CA PHE A 163 -20.10 -3.39 10.50
C PHE A 163 -19.36 -2.16 10.01
N ASP A 164 -19.03 -1.26 10.92
CA ASP A 164 -18.06 -0.19 10.69
C ASP A 164 -16.81 -0.42 11.53
N VAL A 165 -15.71 0.12 11.03
CA VAL A 165 -14.44 0.24 11.75
C VAL A 165 -14.14 1.72 11.95
N GLU A 166 -13.75 2.11 13.15
CA GLU A 166 -13.14 3.41 13.39
C GLU A 166 -11.72 3.25 13.93
N PHE A 167 -10.77 4.03 13.41
CA PHE A 167 -9.47 4.23 14.04
C PHE A 167 -9.44 5.61 14.68
N ARG A 168 -9.05 5.66 15.95
CA ARG A 168 -9.02 6.87 16.76
C ARG A 168 -7.62 7.07 17.30
N TYR A 169 -7.00 8.21 17.00
CA TYR A 169 -5.61 8.52 17.31
C TYR A 169 -5.50 9.76 18.19
N GLN A 170 -5.10 9.60 19.45
CA GLN A 170 -4.93 10.72 20.37
C GLN A 170 -3.55 11.35 20.27
N ASN A 171 -2.51 10.51 20.26
CA ASN A 171 -1.13 10.94 20.09
C ASN A 171 -0.35 9.82 19.40
N LEU A 172 0.44 10.18 18.40
CA LEU A 172 1.41 9.32 17.76
C LEU A 172 2.77 10.04 17.80
N GLU A 173 3.69 9.54 18.61
CA GLU A 173 5.00 10.15 18.89
C GLU A 173 6.18 9.31 18.37
N TRP A 174 5.92 8.07 17.92
CA TRP A 174 6.90 7.16 17.31
C TRP A 174 6.25 6.35 16.18
N SER A 175 6.97 6.04 15.11
CA SER A 175 6.41 5.41 13.90
C SER A 175 6.79 3.95 13.73
N ASP A 176 8.09 3.61 13.82
CA ASP A 176 8.66 2.32 13.41
C ASP A 176 8.24 1.86 12.00
N ASN A 177 7.99 2.82 11.10
CA ASN A 177 7.36 2.56 9.79
C ASN A 177 6.10 1.69 9.91
N ALA A 178 5.25 1.98 10.89
CA ALA A 178 4.04 1.22 11.12
C ALA A 178 3.11 1.23 9.91
N ASN A 179 2.37 0.15 9.71
CA ASN A 179 1.29 0.08 8.74
C ASN A 179 -0.07 0.29 9.42
N ALA A 180 -0.92 1.14 8.88
CA ALA A 180 -2.28 1.36 9.39
C ALA A 180 -3.29 1.03 8.30
N GLY A 181 -4.34 0.30 8.62
CA GLY A 181 -5.32 -0.16 7.63
C GLY A 181 -5.93 -1.50 7.98
N PHE A 182 -6.31 -2.25 6.95
CA PHE A 182 -6.92 -3.56 7.09
C PHE A 182 -6.72 -4.38 5.81
N GLY A 183 -6.66 -5.71 5.93
CA GLY A 183 -6.76 -6.60 4.78
C GLY A 183 -7.25 -8.01 5.12
N LEU A 184 -7.82 -8.70 4.13
CA LEU A 184 -8.27 -10.09 4.21
C LEU A 184 -7.10 -11.08 4.30
N GLY A 185 -5.91 -10.61 3.92
CA GLY A 185 -4.72 -11.44 3.79
C GLY A 185 -4.76 -12.31 2.54
N ASN A 186 -3.65 -13.00 2.26
CA ASN A 186 -3.50 -13.89 1.11
C ASN A 186 -4.10 -15.28 1.31
N GLY A 187 -4.74 -15.54 2.46
CA GLY A 187 -5.32 -16.85 2.77
C GLY A 187 -4.29 -17.99 2.90
N ALA A 188 -2.99 -17.68 3.01
CA ALA A 188 -1.99 -18.67 3.35
C ALA A 188 -2.29 -19.23 4.76
N PRO A 189 -2.01 -20.52 5.02
CA PRO A 189 -2.14 -21.03 6.38
C PRO A 189 -1.27 -20.20 7.34
N PRO A 190 -1.74 -19.94 8.58
CA PRO A 190 -0.91 -19.29 9.59
C PRO A 190 0.41 -20.06 9.70
N ILE A 191 1.53 -19.37 9.55
CA ILE A 191 2.86 -19.93 9.84
C ILE A 191 3.01 -20.08 11.35
N ASP A 192 2.26 -21.03 11.92
CA ASP A 192 2.45 -21.44 13.30
C ASP A 192 3.70 -22.33 13.33
N GLU A 193 4.71 -21.87 14.07
CA GLU A 193 6.01 -22.48 14.29
C GLU A 193 6.93 -22.53 13.05
N CYS A 194 7.96 -21.67 13.04
CA CYS A 194 9.23 -22.06 12.45
C CYS A 194 9.68 -23.33 13.18
N GLU A 195 9.37 -24.52 12.65
CA GLU A 195 9.99 -25.74 13.13
C GLU A 195 11.50 -25.56 12.95
N VAL A 196 12.22 -25.47 14.07
CA VAL A 196 13.66 -25.62 14.08
C VAL A 196 13.93 -27.05 13.62
N ILE A 197 14.24 -27.22 12.33
CA ILE A 197 14.75 -28.50 11.84
C ILE A 197 16.15 -28.65 12.43
N GLU A 198 16.26 -29.26 13.61
CA GLU A 198 17.53 -29.80 14.09
C GLU A 198 17.89 -31.01 13.23
N ASP A 199 18.44 -30.80 12.03
CA ASP A 199 19.07 -31.91 11.31
C ASP A 199 20.47 -32.18 11.87
N CYS A 200 20.51 -32.67 13.11
CA CYS A 200 21.70 -33.31 13.69
C CYS A 200 21.64 -34.84 13.54
N SER A 201 20.86 -35.37 12.60
CA SER A 201 20.55 -36.80 12.54
C SER A 201 21.68 -37.68 11.99
N ASP A 202 22.77 -37.08 11.47
CA ASP A 202 23.88 -37.81 10.83
C ASP A 202 25.22 -37.85 11.62
N PHE A 203 25.28 -37.38 12.86
CA PHE A 203 26.51 -37.44 13.67
C PHE A 203 26.46 -38.50 14.78
N PRO A 204 27.49 -39.37 14.92
CA PRO A 204 27.54 -40.33 16.01
C PRO A 204 27.69 -39.60 17.37
N PRO A 205 27.17 -40.17 18.48
CA PRO A 205 27.15 -39.51 19.77
C PRO A 205 28.57 -39.16 20.24
N ILE A 206 28.74 -37.90 20.65
CA ILE A 206 29.99 -37.36 21.20
C ILE A 206 30.18 -37.97 22.60
N ASP A 207 30.90 -39.08 22.67
CA ASP A 207 31.35 -39.63 23.96
C ASP A 207 32.83 -40.06 23.93
N ASP A 208 33.62 -39.64 22.93
CA ASP A 208 35.03 -40.06 22.83
C ASP A 208 35.96 -39.08 22.06
N CYS A 209 35.79 -37.76 22.22
CA CYS A 209 36.77 -36.79 21.72
C CYS A 209 37.63 -36.24 22.86
N GLU A 210 38.84 -36.78 23.03
CA GLU A 210 39.89 -36.14 23.83
C GLU A 210 40.27 -34.78 23.21
N VAL A 211 40.57 -33.82 24.09
CA VAL A 211 40.52 -32.36 23.92
C VAL A 211 41.62 -31.76 23.02
N SER A 212 42.04 -32.44 21.94
CA SER A 212 43.09 -31.92 21.05
C SER A 212 42.81 -31.93 19.55
N ASP A 213 41.72 -32.54 19.07
CA ASP A 213 41.52 -32.73 17.62
C ASP A 213 40.30 -32.02 17.01
N CYS A 214 39.70 -31.05 17.72
CA CYS A 214 38.54 -30.28 17.22
C CYS A 214 38.87 -28.89 16.64
N GLU A 215 40.09 -28.66 16.13
CA GLU A 215 40.35 -27.48 15.29
C GLU A 215 40.17 -27.84 13.81
N GLY A 216 38.97 -27.60 13.27
CA GLY A 216 38.75 -27.74 11.83
C GLY A 216 37.31 -27.87 11.33
N PHE A 217 36.30 -27.99 12.20
CA PHE A 217 34.91 -28.09 11.75
C PHE A 217 34.17 -26.76 12.01
N PRO A 218 33.47 -26.20 11.01
CA PRO A 218 32.67 -25.00 11.21
C PRO A 218 31.55 -25.28 12.25
N PRO A 219 31.16 -24.30 13.07
CA PRO A 219 29.98 -24.47 13.92
C PRO A 219 28.78 -24.78 13.03
N CYS A 220 27.86 -25.65 13.49
CA CYS A 220 26.54 -25.79 12.89
C CYS A 220 25.97 -24.40 12.65
N GLU A 221 25.86 -24.02 11.37
CA GLU A 221 25.15 -22.79 11.01
C GLU A 221 23.66 -23.10 11.12
N ILE A 222 22.99 -22.36 11.99
CA ILE A 222 21.54 -22.36 12.10
C ILE A 222 21.05 -21.58 10.87
N GLU A 223 20.81 -22.27 9.76
CA GLU A 223 20.08 -21.68 8.65
C GLU A 223 18.59 -21.82 8.94
N SER A 224 17.92 -20.69 9.21
CA SER A 224 16.48 -20.58 9.10
C SER A 224 16.10 -20.66 7.62
N VAL A 225 15.84 -21.87 7.12
CA VAL A 225 15.37 -22.09 5.75
C VAL A 225 13.84 -22.06 5.75
N CYS A 226 13.26 -21.00 5.21
CA CYS A 226 11.84 -20.97 4.83
C CYS A 226 11.68 -21.75 3.51
N GLU A 227 11.55 -23.08 3.56
CA GLU A 227 11.20 -23.83 2.35
C GLU A 227 9.71 -23.67 2.03
N PHE A 228 9.41 -22.99 0.93
CA PHE A 228 8.11 -23.00 0.29
C PHE A 228 7.77 -24.44 -0.14
N LEU A 229 6.87 -25.11 0.58
CA LEU A 229 6.32 -26.37 0.07
C LEU A 229 5.47 -26.05 -1.18
N PRO A 230 5.71 -26.73 -2.33
CA PRO A 230 4.88 -26.53 -3.51
C PRO A 230 3.46 -27.02 -3.25
N ILE A 231 2.49 -26.18 -3.63
CA ILE A 231 1.04 -26.43 -3.57
C ILE A 231 0.73 -27.76 -4.27
N PRO A 232 -0.08 -28.68 -3.69
CA PRO A 232 -0.58 -29.83 -4.42
C PRO A 232 -1.51 -29.34 -5.53
N GLN A 233 -1.14 -29.60 -6.80
CA GLN A 233 -1.98 -29.27 -7.94
C GLN A 233 -3.36 -29.94 -7.80
N SER A 234 -4.38 -29.12 -7.53
CA SER A 234 -5.77 -29.53 -7.58
C SER A 234 -6.12 -29.92 -9.01
N THR A 235 -6.58 -31.15 -9.17
CA THR A 235 -7.02 -31.75 -10.43
C THR A 235 -8.11 -30.94 -11.11
N GLN A 236 -7.88 -30.57 -12.37
CA GLN A 236 -8.88 -29.95 -13.24
C GLN A 236 -10.18 -30.75 -13.31
N LEU A 237 -11.31 -30.03 -13.19
CA LEU A 237 -12.58 -30.44 -13.77
C LEU A 237 -13.13 -29.27 -14.60
N SER A 238 -13.06 -29.45 -15.90
CA SER A 238 -13.60 -28.55 -16.90
C SER A 238 -15.11 -28.68 -16.99
N SER A 239 -15.82 -27.56 -16.85
CA SER A 239 -17.08 -27.33 -17.55
C SER A 239 -17.36 -25.83 -17.72
N LEU A 240 -17.17 -25.38 -18.96
CA LEU A 240 -17.71 -24.18 -19.60
C LEU A 240 -19.06 -23.70 -19.01
N SER A 241 -19.15 -22.43 -18.60
CA SER A 241 -19.73 -21.31 -19.39
C SER A 241 -20.36 -20.22 -18.51
N LEU A 242 -19.62 -19.12 -18.38
CA LEU A 242 -19.96 -17.70 -18.11
C LEU A 242 -18.92 -17.18 -17.10
N GLU A 243 -17.73 -16.82 -17.60
CA GLU A 243 -16.86 -15.88 -16.89
C GLU A 243 -17.52 -14.51 -17.02
N GLN A 244 -18.41 -14.24 -16.06
CA GLN A 244 -18.68 -12.89 -15.64
C GLN A 244 -17.49 -12.58 -14.74
N ASP A 245 -16.52 -11.80 -15.24
CA ASP A 245 -15.42 -11.29 -14.42
C ASP A 245 -16.05 -10.53 -13.25
N ILE A 246 -16.05 -11.18 -12.10
CA ILE A 246 -16.40 -10.55 -10.84
C ILE A 246 -15.16 -9.71 -10.53
N LEU A 247 -15.27 -8.39 -10.69
CA LEU A 247 -14.30 -7.46 -10.15
C LEU A 247 -14.16 -7.77 -8.65
N GLU A 248 -13.04 -8.38 -8.25
CA GLU A 248 -12.79 -8.67 -6.85
C GLU A 248 -12.60 -7.34 -6.13
N ALA A 249 -13.49 -7.05 -5.17
CA ALA A 249 -13.37 -5.87 -4.32
C ALA A 249 -11.99 -5.86 -3.63
N PRO A 250 -11.41 -4.68 -3.36
CA PRO A 250 -10.07 -4.58 -2.79
C PRO A 250 -9.97 -5.41 -1.51
N THR A 251 -9.00 -6.33 -1.50
CA THR A 251 -8.76 -7.26 -0.38
C THR A 251 -8.12 -6.57 0.81
N TYR A 252 -7.60 -5.35 0.63
CA TYR A 252 -6.98 -4.54 1.68
C TYR A 252 -7.08 -3.03 1.40
N TYR A 253 -6.77 -2.24 2.43
CA TYR A 253 -6.63 -0.78 2.38
C TYR A 253 -5.54 -0.35 3.37
N SER A 254 -4.71 0.61 2.96
CA SER A 254 -3.68 1.22 3.81
C SER A 254 -3.94 2.72 3.96
N LEU A 255 -3.85 3.23 5.19
CA LEU A 255 -4.03 4.65 5.50
C LEU A 255 -2.82 5.48 5.05
N PRO A 256 -3.00 6.80 4.86
CA PRO A 256 -1.92 7.75 4.58
C PRO A 256 -0.70 7.61 5.49
N GLY A 257 0.47 7.66 4.87
CA GLY A 257 1.76 7.59 5.56
C GLY A 257 2.15 6.19 6.06
N SER A 258 1.32 5.16 5.88
CA SER A 258 1.66 3.78 6.24
C SER A 258 3.02 3.35 5.69
N LEU A 259 3.77 2.57 6.46
CA LEU A 259 5.14 2.13 6.16
C LEU A 259 6.17 3.26 6.04
N THR A 260 5.85 4.45 6.57
CA THR A 260 6.75 5.59 6.63
C THR A 260 6.61 6.34 7.97
N GLU A 261 7.44 7.35 8.21
CA GLU A 261 7.27 8.25 9.38
C GLU A 261 6.01 9.12 9.29
N GLU A 262 5.41 9.30 8.11
CA GLU A 262 4.21 10.13 7.92
C GLU A 262 2.96 9.48 8.51
N VAL A 263 3.00 8.20 8.89
CA VAL A 263 1.92 7.51 9.62
C VAL A 263 1.54 8.25 10.93
N LEU A 264 2.44 9.07 11.47
CA LEU A 264 2.17 9.89 12.65
C LEU A 264 1.13 11.00 12.39
N GLU A 265 1.00 11.43 11.13
CA GLU A 265 0.02 12.45 10.74
C GLU A 265 -1.42 11.94 10.79
N LEU A 266 -1.65 10.64 10.97
CA LEU A 266 -2.99 10.08 11.18
C LEU A 266 -3.70 10.65 12.40
N ALA A 267 -2.95 11.15 13.40
CA ALA A 267 -3.50 11.88 14.54
C ALA A 267 -4.02 13.29 14.19
N ASN A 268 -3.55 13.88 13.08
CA ASN A 268 -3.89 15.23 12.64
C ASN A 268 -4.71 15.26 11.35
N THR A 269 -4.98 14.09 10.77
CA THR A 269 -5.71 13.91 9.50
C THR A 269 -6.89 12.96 9.72
N SER A 270 -7.77 12.85 8.73
CA SER A 270 -9.04 12.14 8.87
C SER A 270 -9.75 12.02 7.51
N ASN A 271 -10.55 10.97 7.35
CA ASN A 271 -11.60 10.88 6.32
C ASN A 271 -13.02 11.16 6.86
N SER A 272 -13.21 11.21 8.18
CA SER A 272 -14.51 11.50 8.81
C SER A 272 -14.79 12.99 9.02
N GLY A 273 -13.76 13.83 8.89
CA GLY A 273 -13.81 15.27 9.17
C GLY A 273 -13.55 15.63 10.63
N GLU A 274 -13.27 14.65 11.50
CA GLU A 274 -12.76 14.85 12.85
C GLU A 274 -11.30 14.38 12.91
N GLU A 275 -10.36 15.30 13.17
CA GLU A 275 -8.92 15.01 13.24
C GLU A 275 -8.64 13.81 14.16
N GLY A 276 -7.85 12.86 13.67
CA GLY A 276 -7.54 11.64 14.41
C GLY A 276 -8.63 10.58 14.38
N VAL A 277 -9.77 10.80 13.71
CA VAL A 277 -10.83 9.80 13.55
C VAL A 277 -10.94 9.38 12.09
N TRP A 278 -10.69 8.11 11.84
CA TRP A 278 -10.83 7.47 10.54
C TRP A 278 -11.96 6.45 10.58
N THR A 279 -12.83 6.43 9.57
CA THR A 279 -14.03 5.57 9.57
C THR A 279 -14.16 4.80 8.27
N PHE A 280 -14.48 3.52 8.38
CA PHE A 280 -14.60 2.59 7.25
C PHE A 280 -15.88 1.78 7.39
N SER A 281 -16.62 1.62 6.31
CA SER A 281 -17.88 0.87 6.29
C SER A 281 -17.71 -0.46 5.57
N PHE A 282 -18.19 -1.54 6.17
CA PHE A 282 -18.22 -2.86 5.56
C PHE A 282 -19.66 -3.31 5.38
N ARG A 283 -20.04 -3.62 4.15
CA ARG A 283 -21.42 -3.90 3.74
C ARG A 283 -21.45 -5.11 2.82
N ASP A 284 -22.37 -6.04 3.08
CA ASP A 284 -22.49 -7.29 2.34
C ASP A 284 -21.16 -8.06 2.26
N GLY A 285 -20.33 -7.96 3.30
CA GLY A 285 -19.02 -8.60 3.35
C GLY A 285 -17.91 -7.88 2.57
N GLN A 286 -18.13 -6.67 2.08
CA GLN A 286 -17.17 -5.89 1.30
C GLN A 286 -16.87 -4.54 1.95
N TYR A 287 -15.65 -4.05 1.78
CA TYR A 287 -15.33 -2.66 2.13
C TYR A 287 -16.06 -1.72 1.15
N ALA A 288 -16.88 -0.82 1.69
CA ALA A 288 -17.54 0.23 0.94
C ALA A 288 -16.65 1.48 1.00
N SER A 289 -15.81 1.66 -0.01
CA SER A 289 -14.97 2.86 -0.16
C SER A 289 -15.84 4.11 -0.24
N GLU A 290 -15.29 5.27 0.15
CA GLU A 290 -16.04 6.53 0.15
C GLU A 290 -16.63 6.84 -1.24
N GLY A 291 -17.95 6.99 -1.31
CA GLY A 291 -18.65 7.30 -2.55
C GLY A 291 -19.22 6.10 -3.31
N GLN A 292 -18.81 4.87 -2.97
CA GLN A 292 -19.41 3.66 -3.56
C GLN A 292 -20.52 3.14 -2.63
N ALA A 293 -21.77 3.23 -3.09
CA ALA A 293 -22.87 2.50 -2.47
C ALA A 293 -22.52 1.00 -2.46
N PRO A 294 -22.89 0.24 -1.41
CA PRO A 294 -22.64 -1.20 -1.37
C PRO A 294 -23.11 -1.85 -2.66
N ILE A 295 -22.23 -2.65 -3.26
CA ILE A 295 -22.52 -3.42 -4.45
C ILE A 295 -23.55 -4.46 -4.05
N SER A 296 -24.83 -4.13 -4.19
CA SER A 296 -25.89 -5.12 -4.16
C SER A 296 -25.60 -6.06 -5.34
N LEU A 297 -25.20 -7.29 -5.02
CA LEU A 297 -24.93 -8.39 -5.97
C LEU A 297 -26.08 -8.70 -6.94
N ASP A 298 -27.18 -7.96 -6.85
CA ASP A 298 -28.39 -8.19 -7.61
C ASP A 298 -28.61 -7.29 -8.83
N ASN A 299 -27.77 -6.28 -9.15
CA ASN A 299 -27.71 -5.59 -10.47
C ASN A 299 -26.86 -4.30 -10.40
N VAL A 300 -25.72 -4.19 -11.11
CA VAL A 300 -25.26 -3.07 -11.98
C VAL A 300 -23.90 -3.45 -12.60
N ASP A 301 -23.75 -3.22 -13.90
CA ASP A 301 -22.48 -3.26 -14.63
C ASP A 301 -21.49 -2.25 -14.01
N TYR A 302 -20.52 -2.71 -13.20
CA TYR A 302 -19.39 -1.88 -12.80
C TYR A 302 -18.53 -1.60 -14.03
N ILE A 303 -18.33 -0.32 -14.33
CA ILE A 303 -17.40 0.11 -15.38
C ILE A 303 -16.24 0.75 -14.60
N PRO A 304 -15.06 0.11 -14.52
CA PRO A 304 -13.91 0.69 -13.84
C PRO A 304 -13.64 2.09 -14.37
N GLU A 305 -13.23 3.01 -13.50
CA GLU A 305 -12.83 4.33 -13.93
C GLU A 305 -11.53 4.25 -14.74
N VAL A 306 -11.28 5.29 -15.54
CA VAL A 306 -10.12 5.31 -16.44
C VAL A 306 -8.84 5.44 -15.60
N GLY A 307 -7.96 4.45 -15.73
CA GLY A 307 -6.70 4.34 -14.99
C GLY A 307 -6.76 3.41 -13.76
N GLU A 308 -7.93 2.88 -13.42
CA GLU A 308 -8.11 2.06 -12.21
C GLU A 308 -7.59 0.62 -12.38
N THR A 309 -7.58 0.10 -13.61
CA THR A 309 -7.18 -1.27 -13.91
C THR A 309 -6.26 -1.33 -15.13
N PRO A 310 -5.43 -2.38 -15.26
CA PRO A 310 -4.63 -2.58 -16.46
C PRO A 310 -5.46 -2.67 -17.75
N ASP A 311 -6.70 -3.18 -17.65
CA ASP A 311 -7.60 -3.38 -18.79
C ASP A 311 -8.34 -2.08 -19.20
N ASN A 312 -8.34 -1.07 -18.33
CA ASN A 312 -8.90 0.26 -18.60
C ASN A 312 -7.90 1.36 -18.20
N PRO A 313 -6.71 1.39 -18.84
CA PRO A 313 -5.67 2.33 -18.46
C PRO A 313 -6.02 3.75 -18.89
N ARG A 314 -5.40 4.73 -18.23
CA ARG A 314 -5.46 6.12 -18.63
C ARG A 314 -4.58 6.35 -19.85
N LEU A 315 -5.19 6.88 -20.90
CA LEU A 315 -4.49 7.34 -22.09
C LEU A 315 -3.94 8.76 -21.88
N PRO A 316 -2.91 9.16 -22.63
CA PRO A 316 -2.34 10.50 -22.58
C PRO A 316 -3.38 11.62 -22.74
N ASP A 317 -3.33 12.63 -21.88
CA ASP A 317 -4.15 13.84 -21.97
C ASP A 317 -3.66 14.78 -23.09
N GLY A 318 -2.37 14.65 -23.45
CA GLY A 318 -1.72 15.47 -24.46
C GLY A 318 -0.37 14.91 -24.91
N THR A 319 0.32 15.70 -25.73
CA THR A 319 1.70 15.42 -26.17
C THR A 319 2.60 16.58 -25.82
N THR A 320 3.81 16.30 -25.34
CA THR A 320 4.84 17.31 -25.05
C THR A 320 5.50 17.84 -26.32
N GLU A 321 6.18 18.98 -26.24
CA GLU A 321 6.94 19.54 -27.38
C GLU A 321 8.07 18.61 -27.87
N GLU A 322 8.54 17.72 -27.00
CA GLU A 322 9.59 16.73 -27.28
C GLU A 322 9.06 15.42 -27.85
N GLY A 323 7.74 15.33 -28.08
CA GLY A 323 7.09 14.13 -28.61
C GLY A 323 6.82 13.05 -27.56
N GLY A 324 6.78 13.42 -26.28
CA GLY A 324 6.28 12.58 -25.20
C GLY A 324 4.79 12.74 -24.95
N TRP A 325 4.28 12.03 -23.95
CA TRP A 325 2.89 12.04 -23.51
C TRP A 325 2.75 12.76 -22.18
N GLU A 326 1.66 13.47 -22.02
CA GLU A 326 1.32 14.24 -20.82
C GLU A 326 0.14 13.56 -20.11
N PHE A 327 0.22 13.47 -18.78
CA PHE A 327 -0.84 12.94 -17.93
C PHE A 327 -1.11 13.91 -16.77
N ASP A 328 -2.37 14.32 -16.61
CA ASP A 328 -2.87 15.19 -15.55
C ASP A 328 -4.08 14.53 -14.88
N PHE A 329 -3.95 14.22 -13.60
CA PHE A 329 -5.01 13.57 -12.81
C PHE A 329 -4.88 13.85 -11.31
N GLU A 330 -5.95 13.52 -10.57
CA GLU A 330 -5.93 13.49 -9.11
C GLU A 330 -5.56 12.07 -8.65
N ILE A 331 -4.72 11.98 -7.63
CA ILE A 331 -4.28 10.72 -7.03
C ILE A 331 -4.83 10.62 -5.62
N ASP A 332 -5.38 9.46 -5.29
CA ASP A 332 -5.66 9.05 -3.92
C ASP A 332 -4.46 8.33 -3.28
N PHE A 333 -4.28 8.48 -1.98
CA PHE A 333 -3.13 7.88 -1.30
C PHE A 333 -3.21 6.34 -1.35
N GLY A 334 -2.12 5.70 -1.79
CA GLY A 334 -2.04 4.24 -1.93
C GLY A 334 -2.73 3.71 -3.20
N GLU A 335 -3.26 4.58 -4.05
CA GLU A 335 -3.79 4.23 -5.36
C GLU A 335 -2.64 3.82 -6.31
N ILE A 336 -2.89 2.79 -7.12
CA ILE A 336 -2.09 2.46 -8.29
C ILE A 336 -2.87 2.94 -9.51
N VAL A 337 -2.30 3.89 -10.24
CA VAL A 337 -2.86 4.38 -11.50
C VAL A 337 -2.16 3.71 -12.66
N PHE A 338 -2.95 3.06 -13.53
CA PHE A 338 -2.49 2.45 -14.76
C PHE A 338 -2.53 3.46 -15.89
N ILE A 339 -1.38 3.72 -16.50
CA ILE A 339 -1.25 4.57 -17.68
C ILE A 339 -0.81 3.74 -18.88
N ASP A 340 -1.21 4.14 -20.08
CA ASP A 340 -0.79 3.45 -21.30
C ASP A 340 -0.44 4.43 -22.43
N PRO A 341 0.86 4.61 -22.72
CA PRO A 341 1.32 5.34 -23.91
C PRO A 341 1.40 4.43 -25.15
N ASP A 342 1.71 5.03 -26.31
CA ASP A 342 2.16 4.25 -27.45
C ASP A 342 3.51 3.55 -27.15
N VAL A 343 3.72 2.35 -27.72
CA VAL A 343 4.88 1.49 -27.46
C VAL A 343 6.21 2.10 -27.96
N ALA A 344 7.24 2.05 -27.13
CA ALA A 344 8.62 2.48 -27.43
C ALA A 344 9.66 1.46 -26.91
N VAL A 345 10.96 1.65 -27.21
CA VAL A 345 12.03 0.77 -26.68
C VAL A 345 12.42 1.10 -25.23
N GLY A 346 11.89 2.20 -24.71
CA GLY A 346 12.05 2.67 -23.35
C GLY A 346 11.30 3.98 -23.13
N TYR A 347 11.23 4.43 -21.88
CA TYR A 347 10.56 5.67 -21.50
C TYR A 347 11.31 6.38 -20.39
N ASP A 348 11.29 7.72 -20.45
CA ASP A 348 11.61 8.60 -19.33
C ASP A 348 10.32 9.05 -18.67
N TYR A 349 10.16 8.75 -17.39
CA TYR A 349 9.04 9.22 -16.56
C TYR A 349 9.51 10.40 -15.74
N VAL A 350 8.74 11.49 -15.75
CA VAL A 350 9.07 12.73 -15.05
C VAL A 350 7.81 13.32 -14.41
N VAL A 351 7.85 13.55 -13.10
CA VAL A 351 6.89 14.41 -12.41
C VAL A 351 7.26 15.87 -12.68
N ASN A 352 6.39 16.60 -13.37
CA ASN A 352 6.57 18.02 -13.61
C ASN A 352 6.06 18.85 -12.41
N SER A 353 4.96 18.41 -11.79
CA SER A 353 4.38 18.98 -10.57
C SER A 353 3.55 17.93 -9.83
N GLY A 354 3.57 17.92 -8.50
CA GLY A 354 2.82 16.98 -7.67
C GLY A 354 3.70 16.00 -6.87
N PRO A 355 3.13 14.93 -6.33
CA PRO A 355 3.86 13.93 -5.53
C PRO A 355 4.85 13.12 -6.38
N ASN A 356 5.96 12.68 -5.78
CA ASN A 356 6.93 11.80 -6.44
C ASN A 356 6.34 10.39 -6.66
N PHE A 357 6.91 9.64 -7.62
CA PHE A 357 6.61 8.23 -7.81
C PHE A 357 7.09 7.42 -6.60
N ALA A 358 6.21 6.64 -5.98
CA ALA A 358 6.52 5.71 -4.90
C ALA A 358 6.90 4.32 -5.43
N SER A 359 6.20 3.84 -6.46
CA SER A 359 6.48 2.55 -7.09
C SER A 359 6.15 2.53 -8.58
N VAL A 360 6.58 1.45 -9.25
CA VAL A 360 6.24 1.13 -10.64
C VAL A 360 5.95 -0.37 -10.79
N ILE A 361 4.94 -0.70 -11.61
CA ILE A 361 4.62 -2.04 -12.09
C ILE A 361 4.71 -2.03 -13.60
N LEU A 362 5.54 -2.91 -14.17
CA LEU A 362 5.75 -3.01 -15.61
C LEU A 362 4.99 -4.21 -16.20
N PRO A 363 4.44 -4.08 -17.42
CA PRO A 363 3.61 -5.13 -18.01
C PRO A 363 4.43 -6.36 -18.40
N SER A 364 3.79 -7.52 -18.52
CA SER A 364 4.40 -8.71 -19.15
C SER A 364 4.16 -8.71 -20.67
N GLY A 365 4.61 -9.75 -21.38
CA GLY A 365 4.32 -9.95 -22.81
C GLY A 365 5.35 -9.41 -23.80
N PHE A 366 6.39 -8.72 -23.32
CA PHE A 366 7.39 -8.06 -24.17
C PHE A 366 8.71 -8.83 -24.38
N ASP A 367 8.86 -10.03 -23.81
CA ASP A 367 10.19 -10.68 -23.59
C ASP A 367 11.22 -9.68 -23.01
N ALA A 368 10.71 -8.69 -22.27
CA ALA A 368 11.47 -7.54 -21.83
C ALA A 368 12.40 -7.94 -20.68
N ARG A 369 13.58 -7.34 -20.71
CA ARG A 369 14.50 -7.30 -19.56
C ARG A 369 14.53 -5.86 -19.10
N TYR A 370 13.54 -5.49 -18.30
CA TYR A 370 13.39 -4.12 -17.87
C TYR A 370 14.62 -3.67 -17.08
N GLU A 371 15.28 -2.64 -17.58
CA GLU A 371 16.38 -1.98 -16.89
C GLU A 371 15.85 -0.69 -16.27
N LEU A 372 15.99 -0.54 -14.96
CA LEU A 372 15.68 0.68 -14.23
C LEU A 372 16.92 1.57 -14.16
N TRP A 373 16.75 2.82 -14.53
CA TRP A 373 17.76 3.87 -14.44
C TRP A 373 17.21 5.05 -13.62
N LEU A 374 18.00 5.53 -12.66
CA LEU A 374 17.64 6.66 -11.80
C LEU A 374 18.51 7.87 -12.11
N MET A 375 17.98 9.07 -11.90
CA MET A 375 18.75 10.30 -12.14
C MET A 375 19.70 10.57 -10.96
N GLY A 376 20.99 10.43 -11.22
CA GLY A 376 22.07 10.78 -10.31
C GLY A 376 22.67 12.16 -10.60
N ALA A 377 23.70 12.53 -9.84
CA ALA A 377 24.38 13.82 -9.99
C ALA A 377 25.12 13.99 -11.34
N ASN A 378 25.40 12.88 -12.02
CA ASN A 378 26.12 12.85 -13.30
C ASN A 378 25.23 12.42 -14.48
N GLY A 379 23.92 12.37 -14.29
CA GLY A 379 22.95 11.89 -15.27
C GLY A 379 22.33 10.55 -14.88
N TRP A 380 21.80 9.82 -15.86
CA TRP A 380 21.18 8.51 -15.67
C TRP A 380 22.18 7.45 -15.21
N GLU A 381 21.89 6.81 -14.08
CA GLU A 381 22.68 5.75 -13.47
C GLU A 381 21.83 4.47 -13.38
N PHE A 382 22.40 3.33 -13.81
CA PHE A 382 21.72 2.04 -13.74
C PHE A 382 21.47 1.68 -12.28
N ALA A 383 20.22 1.31 -11.95
CA ALA A 383 19.80 0.98 -10.61
C ALA A 383 19.54 -0.52 -10.44
N ASP A 384 18.65 -1.11 -11.25
CA ASP A 384 18.28 -2.52 -11.11
C ASP A 384 17.69 -3.13 -12.40
N ASN A 385 17.54 -4.46 -12.44
CA ASN A 385 16.71 -5.15 -13.43
C ASN A 385 15.34 -5.48 -12.81
N LEU A 386 14.26 -4.99 -13.42
CA LEU A 386 12.92 -5.20 -12.90
C LEU A 386 12.28 -6.45 -13.50
N VAL A 387 11.46 -7.11 -12.69
CA VAL A 387 10.62 -8.25 -13.11
C VAL A 387 9.24 -7.71 -13.47
N ALA A 388 8.70 -8.13 -14.62
CA ALA A 388 7.35 -7.78 -15.04
C ALA A 388 6.30 -8.22 -14.00
N GLU A 389 5.20 -7.49 -13.89
CA GLU A 389 4.06 -7.74 -12.99
C GLU A 389 4.40 -7.71 -11.48
N VAL A 390 5.65 -7.34 -11.13
CA VAL A 390 6.08 -7.16 -9.74
C VAL A 390 6.24 -5.68 -9.47
N GLU A 391 5.63 -5.20 -8.40
CA GLU A 391 5.76 -3.82 -7.95
C GLU A 391 7.16 -3.56 -7.39
N TYR A 392 7.83 -2.53 -7.94
CA TYR A 392 9.12 -2.07 -7.47
C TYR A 392 8.98 -0.74 -6.74
N PHE A 393 9.42 -0.69 -5.47
CA PHE A 393 9.37 0.51 -4.64
C PHE A 393 10.69 1.29 -4.71
N PHE A 394 10.60 2.61 -4.93
CA PHE A 394 11.77 3.49 -5.03
C PHE A 394 12.38 3.86 -3.67
N GLY A 395 11.72 3.50 -2.56
CA GLY A 395 12.13 3.82 -1.20
C GLY A 395 11.57 5.16 -0.69
N GLN A 396 12.05 5.58 0.48
CA GLN A 396 11.53 6.74 1.21
C GLN A 396 11.59 8.03 0.36
N GLY A 397 10.45 8.71 0.20
CA GLY A 397 10.33 9.96 -0.55
C GLY A 397 10.23 9.80 -2.06
N GLY A 398 10.30 8.57 -2.58
CA GLY A 398 10.09 8.26 -3.99
C GLY A 398 11.11 8.92 -4.92
N VAL A 399 10.81 8.91 -6.22
CA VAL A 399 11.61 9.60 -7.23
C VAL A 399 10.75 10.52 -8.08
N SER A 400 11.26 11.70 -8.42
CA SER A 400 10.59 12.60 -9.36
C SER A 400 10.85 12.23 -10.81
N MET A 401 11.84 11.37 -11.08
CA MET A 401 12.11 10.85 -12.42
C MET A 401 12.79 9.49 -12.37
N PHE A 402 12.42 8.63 -13.31
CA PHE A 402 13.07 7.35 -13.55
C PHE A 402 12.98 6.99 -15.04
N ARG A 403 13.84 6.08 -15.48
CA ARG A 403 13.90 5.62 -16.86
C ARG A 403 13.79 4.10 -16.91
N ILE A 404 12.99 3.61 -17.84
CA ILE A 404 12.87 2.19 -18.18
C ILE A 404 13.43 1.96 -19.57
N LEU A 405 14.36 1.01 -19.68
CA LEU A 405 14.88 0.48 -20.95
C LEU A 405 14.63 -1.03 -21.03
N GLY A 406 14.99 -1.64 -22.16
CA GLY A 406 14.96 -3.09 -22.33
C GLY A 406 13.63 -3.66 -22.81
N ILE A 407 12.78 -2.79 -23.39
CA ILE A 407 11.56 -3.19 -24.09
C ILE A 407 11.96 -3.74 -25.47
N ASP A 408 11.78 -5.04 -25.69
CA ASP A 408 12.11 -5.67 -26.96
C ASP A 408 10.97 -5.48 -27.98
N THR A 409 11.23 -4.67 -29.00
CA THR A 409 10.28 -4.38 -30.08
C THR A 409 10.28 -5.43 -31.20
N SER A 410 11.14 -6.45 -31.13
CA SER A 410 11.27 -7.50 -32.16
C SER A 410 10.04 -8.42 -32.28
N ASN A 411 9.10 -8.32 -31.34
CA ASN A 411 7.83 -9.05 -31.34
C ASN A 411 6.76 -8.49 -32.32
N MET A 412 7.11 -7.52 -33.18
CA MET A 412 6.18 -6.90 -34.16
C MET A 412 4.91 -6.35 -33.51
N ILE A 413 5.06 -5.79 -32.30
CA ILE A 413 3.97 -5.13 -31.58
C ILE A 413 3.61 -3.86 -32.36
N ASP A 414 2.31 -3.66 -32.59
CA ASP A 414 1.81 -2.48 -33.27
C ASP A 414 2.10 -1.27 -32.37
N PRO A 415 2.95 -0.32 -32.79
CA PRO A 415 3.30 0.84 -31.98
C PRO A 415 2.12 1.80 -31.79
N THR A 416 0.94 1.51 -32.35
CA THR A 416 -0.30 2.26 -32.16
C THR A 416 -1.35 1.50 -31.34
N ASP A 417 -0.96 0.36 -30.75
CA ASP A 417 -1.83 -0.41 -29.86
C ASP A 417 -1.91 0.25 -28.48
N ALA A 418 -3.04 0.92 -28.23
CA ALA A 418 -3.35 1.68 -27.01
C ALA A 418 -3.82 0.80 -25.84
N GLN A 419 -3.30 -0.43 -25.76
CA GLN A 419 -3.30 -1.27 -24.55
C GLN A 419 -2.00 -2.10 -24.43
N ALA A 420 -0.97 -1.75 -25.18
CA ALA A 420 0.20 -2.61 -25.24
C ALA A 420 1.09 -2.43 -24.01
N PHE A 421 1.43 -1.20 -23.60
CA PHE A 421 2.44 -0.96 -22.56
C PHE A 421 1.84 -0.34 -21.29
N VAL A 422 0.92 -1.08 -20.67
CA VAL A 422 0.23 -0.60 -19.47
C VAL A 422 1.15 -0.61 -18.25
N THR A 423 1.44 0.58 -17.72
CA THR A 423 2.33 0.78 -16.57
C THR A 423 1.53 1.20 -15.35
N GLY A 424 1.66 0.46 -14.24
CA GLY A 424 1.08 0.84 -12.95
C GLY A 424 2.04 1.76 -12.19
N LEU A 425 1.53 2.86 -11.64
CA LEU A 425 2.29 3.85 -10.88
C LEU A 425 1.59 4.15 -9.56
N SER A 426 2.34 4.16 -8.46
CA SER A 426 1.85 4.74 -7.19
C SER A 426 2.69 5.96 -6.82
N PHE A 427 2.17 6.77 -5.90
CA PHE A 427 2.75 8.04 -5.52
C PHE A 427 2.90 8.18 -4.01
N VAL A 428 3.90 8.96 -3.59
CA VAL A 428 4.25 9.09 -2.17
C VAL A 428 3.20 9.83 -1.34
N ALA A 429 2.28 10.55 -1.99
CA ALA A 429 1.20 11.29 -1.34
C ALA A 429 0.01 11.43 -2.31
N ALA A 430 -1.18 11.68 -1.76
CA ALA A 430 -2.35 12.09 -2.54
C ALA A 430 -2.19 13.52 -3.09
N GLY A 431 -2.90 13.83 -4.17
CA GLY A 431 -2.96 15.17 -4.74
C GLY A 431 -2.99 15.19 -6.27
N THR A 432 -3.02 16.39 -6.84
CA THR A 432 -2.97 16.57 -8.30
C THR A 432 -1.55 16.34 -8.81
N ILE A 433 -1.42 15.50 -9.84
CA ILE A 433 -0.18 15.23 -10.54
C ILE A 433 -0.23 15.79 -11.96
N ASP A 434 0.89 16.37 -12.38
CA ASP A 434 1.24 16.64 -13.77
C ASP A 434 2.55 15.91 -14.05
N MET A 435 2.50 14.94 -14.94
CA MET A 435 3.66 14.13 -15.31
C MET A 435 3.78 13.98 -16.82
N SER A 436 5.01 13.69 -17.25
CA SER A 436 5.32 13.37 -18.64
C SER A 436 6.02 12.03 -18.76
N GLN A 437 5.75 11.37 -19.89
CA GLN A 437 6.37 10.14 -20.29
C GLN A 437 6.96 10.34 -21.69
N THR A 438 8.29 10.39 -21.80
CA THR A 438 8.97 10.66 -23.09
C THR A 438 9.50 9.36 -23.67
N PRO A 439 9.11 8.98 -24.92
CA PRO A 439 9.57 7.75 -25.52
C PRO A 439 11.04 7.82 -25.91
N ILE A 440 11.74 6.72 -25.65
CA ILE A 440 13.04 6.45 -26.22
C ILE A 440 12.78 5.58 -27.45
N THR A 441 13.14 6.09 -28.62
CA THR A 441 12.93 5.39 -29.90
C THR A 441 14.25 4.91 -30.47
N GLU A 442 14.25 3.69 -31.02
CA GLU A 442 15.35 3.17 -31.82
C GLU A 442 14.88 3.03 -33.27
N PHE A 443 15.70 3.49 -34.22
CA PHE A 443 15.40 3.33 -35.64
C PHE A 443 15.73 1.91 -36.10
N VAL A 444 14.72 1.09 -36.31
CA VAL A 444 14.89 -0.22 -36.98
C VAL A 444 14.87 -0.01 -38.48
N ALA A 445 16.04 -0.13 -39.12
CA ALA A 445 16.12 -0.13 -40.58
C ALA A 445 15.45 -1.41 -41.13
N ASP A 446 14.37 -1.25 -41.88
CA ASP A 446 13.67 -2.36 -42.55
C ASP A 446 14.66 -3.16 -43.44
N PRO A 447 14.92 -4.45 -43.15
CA PRO A 447 15.75 -5.28 -44.01
C PRO A 447 14.95 -5.66 -45.26
N ALA A 448 15.06 -4.79 -46.27
CA ALA A 448 14.60 -4.98 -47.65
C ALA A 448 13.16 -4.55 -47.98
N VAL A 449 12.91 -3.25 -47.91
CA VAL A 449 12.30 -2.58 -49.05
C VAL A 449 13.29 -1.55 -49.58
N ASP A 450 14.07 -1.97 -50.57
CA ASP A 450 14.71 -1.03 -51.50
C ASP A 450 13.57 -0.31 -52.21
N VAL A 451 13.05 0.77 -51.59
CA VAL A 451 12.05 1.63 -52.20
C VAL A 451 12.79 2.29 -53.35
N ASN A 452 12.72 1.65 -54.52
CA ASN A 452 13.26 2.19 -55.76
C ASN A 452 12.66 3.58 -55.92
N GLU A 453 13.46 4.61 -55.67
CA GLU A 453 13.11 5.98 -55.98
C GLU A 453 12.63 5.99 -57.44
N PRO A 454 11.46 6.57 -57.77
CA PRO A 454 11.01 6.63 -59.14
C PRO A 454 12.05 7.39 -59.93
N ASN A 455 12.82 6.62 -60.71
CA ASN A 455 14.02 7.01 -61.45
C ASN A 455 13.94 8.49 -61.88
N ALA A 456 14.62 9.39 -61.17
CA ALA A 456 14.47 10.84 -61.34
C ALA A 456 14.72 11.29 -62.80
N LEU A 457 15.50 10.50 -63.56
CA LEU A 457 15.72 10.67 -64.99
C LEU A 457 14.46 10.45 -65.84
N ILE A 458 13.55 9.55 -65.45
CA ILE A 458 12.27 9.33 -66.14
C ILE A 458 11.33 10.52 -65.91
N LEU A 459 11.23 11.02 -64.68
CA LEU A 459 10.43 12.21 -64.37
C LEU A 459 11.01 13.48 -65.02
N LEU A 460 12.32 13.63 -65.05
CA LEU A 460 13.00 14.73 -65.73
C LEU A 460 12.83 14.65 -67.26
N SER A 461 12.89 13.45 -67.85
CA SER A 461 12.69 13.26 -69.30
C SER A 461 11.23 13.49 -69.72
N LEU A 462 10.25 13.11 -68.90
CA LEU A 462 8.83 13.41 -69.12
C LEU A 462 8.56 14.93 -69.00
N GLY A 463 9.18 15.61 -68.03
CA GLY A 463 9.09 17.07 -67.87
C GLY A 463 9.71 17.84 -69.05
N LEU A 464 10.88 17.42 -69.53
CA LEU A 464 11.55 18.03 -70.69
C LEU A 464 10.80 17.73 -72.00
N GLY A 465 10.20 16.54 -72.13
CA GLY A 465 9.34 16.18 -73.27
C GLY A 465 8.10 17.07 -73.37
N PHE A 466 7.46 17.40 -72.24
CA PHE A 466 6.32 18.31 -72.19
C PHE A 466 6.70 19.76 -72.54
N LEU A 467 7.88 20.23 -72.12
CA LEU A 467 8.40 21.55 -72.47
C LEU A 467 8.78 21.66 -73.96
N ALA A 468 9.31 20.59 -74.55
CA ALA A 468 9.59 20.52 -75.98
C ALA A 468 8.30 20.49 -76.83
N PHE A 469 7.25 19.81 -76.38
CA PHE A 469 5.94 19.81 -77.04
C PHE A 469 5.24 21.17 -76.95
N ARG A 470 5.40 21.89 -75.82
CA ARG A 470 4.82 23.22 -75.63
C ARG A 470 5.50 24.30 -76.48
N ARG A 471 6.78 24.13 -76.83
CA ARG A 471 7.51 25.01 -77.77
C ARG A 471 7.20 24.78 -79.25
N ARG A 472 6.58 23.66 -79.64
CA ARG A 472 6.16 23.40 -81.04
C ARG A 472 4.77 23.91 -81.39
N LYS A 473 4.00 24.40 -80.40
CA LYS A 473 2.62 24.88 -80.57
C LYS A 473 2.42 26.38 -80.25
N ALA A 474 3.50 27.14 -80.10
CA ALA A 474 3.49 28.60 -79.91
C ALA A 474 4.05 29.30 -81.16
#